data_AF-A0A1T4R1R6-F1
#
_entry.id   AF-A0A1T4R1R6-F1
#
_cell.length_a   1.000
_cell.length_b   1.000
_cell.length_c   1.000
_cell.angle_alpha   90.00
_cell.angle_beta   90.00
_cell.angle_gamma   90.00
#
_symmetry.space_group_name_H-M   'P 1'
#
loop_
_entity.id
_entity.type
_entity.pdbx_description
1 polymer ?
#
loop_
_entity_poly.entity_id
_entity_poly.type
_entity_poly.pdbx_seq_one_letter_code
_entity_poly.pdbx_strand_id
1 'polypeptide(L)'
;MYFKIVNFEEFSRFGDQNPQIETLGRLCLQRIAARREKHAALFKLMSAQERYAYLEQEYPEMLQRIALSQLSSFLGVARETLSRIRSRRQP
;
A
#
# COMPACT_ATOMS: atom_id res chain seq x y z
N MET A 1 7.27 26.05 -0.97
CA MET A 1 6.32 25.14 -1.64
C MET A 1 5.04 25.14 -0.82
N TYR A 2 3.96 25.73 -1.34
CA TYR A 2 2.67 25.75 -0.65
C TYR A 2 1.88 24.50 -1.03
N PHE A 3 1.44 23.73 -0.05
CA PHE A 3 0.50 22.62 -0.28
C PHE A 3 -0.90 23.22 -0.43
N LYS A 4 -1.55 22.97 -1.57
CA LYS A 4 -2.96 23.29 -1.77
C LYS A 4 -3.79 22.05 -1.46
N ILE A 5 -4.69 22.17 -0.51
CA ILE A 5 -5.73 21.16 -0.26
C ILE A 5 -6.84 21.43 -1.28
N VAL A 6 -7.25 20.38 -1.99
CA VAL A 6 -8.33 20.43 -2.98
C VAL A 6 -9.31 19.34 -2.59
N ASN A 7 -10.58 19.69 -2.44
CA ASN A 7 -11.61 18.70 -2.15
C ASN A 7 -12.07 17.98 -3.43
N PHE A 8 -12.93 16.97 -3.29
CA PHE A 8 -13.39 16.18 -4.42
C PHE A 8 -14.16 17.00 -5.48
N GLU A 9 -15.06 17.88 -5.06
CA GLU A 9 -15.87 18.71 -5.97
C GLU A 9 -14.99 19.69 -6.76
N GLU A 10 -14.03 20.32 -6.09
CA GLU A 10 -13.05 21.20 -6.73
C GLU A 10 -12.18 20.43 -7.74
N PHE A 11 -11.71 19.23 -7.37
CA PHE A 11 -10.94 18.37 -8.25
C PHE A 11 -11.75 17.98 -9.49
N SER A 12 -13.01 17.57 -9.31
CA SER A 12 -13.91 17.22 -10.42
C SER A 12 -14.09 18.40 -11.37
N ARG A 13 -14.38 19.59 -10.84
CA ARG A 13 -14.54 20.81 -11.64
C ARG A 13 -13.26 21.15 -12.43
N PHE A 14 -12.08 20.90 -11.85
CA PHE A 14 -10.82 21.07 -12.58
C PHE A 14 -10.64 20.03 -13.68
N GLY A 15 -11.12 18.80 -13.48
CA GLY A 15 -11.18 17.76 -14.51
C GLY A 15 -12.04 18.17 -15.70
N ASP A 16 -13.23 18.73 -15.44
CA ASP A 16 -14.16 19.20 -16.48
C ASP A 16 -13.53 20.28 -17.38
N GLN A 17 -12.69 21.13 -16.78
CA GLN A 17 -12.02 22.23 -17.47
C GLN A 17 -10.66 21.84 -18.08
N ASN A 18 -10.09 20.71 -17.66
CA ASN A 18 -8.76 20.29 -18.07
C ASN A 18 -8.67 18.75 -18.22
N PRO A 19 -8.70 18.22 -19.45
CA PRO A 19 -8.64 16.78 -19.72
C PRO A 19 -7.39 16.06 -19.18
N GLN A 20 -6.29 16.79 -18.95
CA GLN A 20 -5.09 16.21 -18.35
C GLN A 20 -5.30 15.88 -16.86
N ILE A 21 -6.06 16.72 -16.15
CA ILE A 21 -6.43 16.49 -14.74
C ILE A 21 -7.35 15.28 -14.63
N GLU A 22 -8.34 15.18 -15.52
CA GLU A 22 -9.23 14.03 -15.59
C GLU A 22 -8.47 12.73 -15.89
N THR A 23 -7.54 12.78 -16.85
CA THR A 23 -6.67 11.64 -17.18
C THR A 23 -5.80 11.24 -16.00
N LEU A 24 -5.21 12.20 -15.29
CA LEU A 24 -4.43 11.96 -14.09
C LEU A 24 -5.29 11.28 -13.00
N GLY A 25 -6.48 11.82 -12.73
CA GLY A 25 -7.43 11.26 -11.77
C GLY A 25 -7.77 9.80 -12.08
N ARG A 26 -8.12 9.52 -13.33
CA ARG A 26 -8.41 8.17 -13.81
C ARG A 26 -7.21 7.22 -13.66
N LEU A 27 -6.01 7.63 -14.05
CA LEU A 27 -4.80 6.81 -13.92
C LEU A 27 -4.45 6.53 -12.44
N CYS A 28 -4.61 7.52 -11.56
CA CYS A 28 -4.46 7.35 -10.13
C CYS A 28 -5.45 6.32 -9.58
N LEU A 29 -6.74 6.43 -9.94
CA LEU A 29 -7.78 5.47 -9.53
C LEU A 29 -7.48 4.05 -10.02
N GLN A 30 -7.09 3.89 -11.29
CA GLN A 30 -6.71 2.60 -11.85
C GLN A 30 -5.54 1.97 -11.08
N ARG A 31 -4.51 2.76 -10.75
CA ARG A 31 -3.34 2.29 -10.01
C ARG A 31 -3.69 1.94 -8.56
N ILE A 32 -4.57 2.71 -7.90
CA ILE A 32 -5.06 2.42 -6.55
C ILE A 32 -5.87 1.12 -6.55
N ALA A 33 -6.80 0.96 -7.49
CA ALA A 33 -7.62 -0.23 -7.63
C ALA A 33 -6.76 -1.49 -7.85
N ALA A 34 -5.81 -1.44 -8.78
CA ALA A 34 -4.89 -2.55 -9.04
C ALA A 34 -4.05 -2.92 -7.80
N ARG A 35 -3.57 -1.92 -7.04
CA ARG A 35 -2.84 -2.17 -5.78
C ARG A 35 -3.72 -2.80 -4.71
N ARG A 36 -4.98 -2.35 -4.59
CA ARG A 36 -5.94 -2.94 -3.65
C ARG A 36 -6.27 -4.38 -4.01
N GLU A 37 -6.49 -4.68 -5.29
CA GLU A 37 -6.76 -6.03 -5.75
C GLU A 37 -5.56 -6.95 -5.48
N LYS A 38 -4.33 -6.49 -5.80
CA LYS A 38 -3.10 -7.24 -5.49
C LYS A 38 -2.99 -7.51 -3.99
N HIS A 39 -3.23 -6.52 -3.14
CA HIS A 39 -3.18 -6.67 -1.69
C HIS A 39 -4.26 -7.66 -1.19
N ALA A 40 -5.48 -7.58 -1.71
CA ALA A 40 -6.54 -8.53 -1.40
C ALA A 40 -6.17 -9.96 -1.83
N ALA A 41 -5.56 -10.13 -3.01
CA ALA A 41 -5.08 -11.42 -3.48
C ALA A 41 -4.00 -12.02 -2.56
N LEU A 42 -3.06 -11.20 -2.06
CA LEU A 42 -2.09 -11.67 -1.05
C LEU A 42 -2.80 -12.26 0.17
N PHE A 43 -3.89 -11.67 0.63
CA PHE A 43 -4.64 -12.15 1.80
C PHE A 43 -5.46 -13.41 1.53
N LYS A 44 -5.96 -13.56 0.30
CA LYS A 44 -6.75 -14.74 -0.11
C LYS A 44 -5.87 -15.96 -0.41
N LEU A 45 -4.66 -15.74 -0.93
CA LEU A 45 -3.83 -16.78 -1.52
C LEU A 45 -2.60 -17.15 -0.69
N MET A 46 -2.19 -16.29 0.24
CA MET A 46 -0.93 -16.47 0.98
C MET A 46 -1.13 -16.44 2.49
N SER A 47 -0.36 -17.29 3.17
CA SER A 47 -0.20 -17.26 4.62
C SER A 47 0.53 -16.00 5.08
N ALA A 48 0.52 -15.72 6.39
CA ALA A 48 1.26 -14.61 6.98
C ALA A 48 2.78 -14.64 6.67
N GLN A 49 3.37 -15.82 6.62
CA GLN A 49 4.81 -16.00 6.36
C GLN A 49 5.15 -15.76 4.89
N GLU A 50 4.28 -16.21 3.99
CA GLU A 50 4.41 -15.97 2.55
C GLU A 50 4.20 -14.50 2.21
N ARG A 51 3.21 -13.82 2.81
CA ARG A 51 3.03 -12.37 2.64
C ARG A 51 4.24 -11.56 3.11
N TYR A 52 4.86 -11.98 4.23
CA TYR A 52 6.10 -11.35 4.69
C TYR A 52 7.27 -11.60 3.72
N ALA A 53 7.44 -12.84 3.22
CA ALA A 53 8.44 -13.15 2.19
C ALA A 53 8.24 -12.34 0.90
N TYR A 54 7.00 -12.22 0.46
CA TYR A 54 6.63 -11.41 -0.69
C TYR A 54 7.05 -9.95 -0.49
N LEU A 55 6.82 -9.35 0.70
CA LEU A 55 7.29 -7.99 0.99
C LEU A 55 8.82 -7.89 1.04
N GLU A 56 9.48 -8.90 1.58
CA GLU A 56 10.94 -8.96 1.67
C GLU A 56 11.61 -8.97 0.30
N GLN A 57 10.99 -9.66 -0.67
CA GLN A 57 11.49 -9.73 -2.04
C GLN A 57 11.11 -8.49 -2.87
N GLU A 58 9.85 -8.07 -2.82
CA GLU A 58 9.32 -7.05 -3.75
C GLU A 58 9.44 -5.62 -3.23
N TYR A 59 9.48 -5.44 -1.91
CA TYR A 59 9.51 -4.14 -1.24
C TYR A 59 10.43 -4.15 0.00
N PRO A 60 11.72 -4.54 -0.14
CA PRO A 60 12.65 -4.65 1.00
C PRO A 60 12.78 -3.34 1.80
N GLU A 61 12.64 -2.19 1.15
CA GLU A 61 12.69 -0.87 1.78
C GLU A 61 11.53 -0.64 2.77
N MET A 62 10.37 -1.28 2.56
CA MET A 62 9.25 -1.18 3.49
C MET A 62 9.61 -1.82 4.84
N LEU A 63 10.37 -2.93 4.83
CA LEU A 63 10.77 -3.63 6.05
C LEU A 63 11.75 -2.81 6.92
N GLN A 64 12.47 -1.88 6.30
CA GLN A 64 13.45 -1.02 6.96
C GLN A 64 12.85 0.29 7.46
N ARG A 65 11.88 0.86 6.72
CA ARG A 65 11.37 2.23 6.96
C ARG A 65 10.06 2.27 7.73
N ILE A 66 9.29 1.18 7.72
CA ILE A 66 7.97 1.14 8.36
C ILE A 66 8.08 0.52 9.74
N ALA A 67 7.46 1.18 10.73
CA ALA A 67 7.42 0.68 12.09
C ALA A 67 6.73 -0.71 12.15
N LEU A 68 7.22 -1.59 13.04
CA LEU A 68 6.74 -2.97 13.17
C LEU A 68 5.22 -3.06 13.36
N SER A 69 4.60 -2.12 14.09
CA SER A 69 3.14 -2.08 14.28
C SER A 69 2.37 -1.82 12.98
N GLN A 70 2.81 -0.85 12.19
CA GLN A 70 2.14 -0.53 10.93
C GLN A 70 2.33 -1.67 9.93
N LEU A 71 3.51 -2.28 9.92
CA LEU A 71 3.79 -3.44 9.09
C LEU A 71 2.96 -4.66 9.51
N SER A 72 2.77 -4.90 10.81
CA SER A 72 1.90 -5.98 11.30
C SER A 72 0.44 -5.75 10.91
N SER A 73 -0.06 -4.52 11.00
CA SER A 73 -1.40 -4.16 10.52
C SER A 73 -1.53 -4.36 9.01
N PHE A 74 -0.53 -3.93 8.21
CA PHE A 74 -0.53 -4.10 6.76
C PHE A 74 -0.53 -5.58 6.32
N LEU A 75 0.16 -6.44 7.07
CA LEU A 75 0.20 -7.89 6.86
C LEU A 75 -0.99 -8.63 7.50
N GLY A 76 -1.86 -7.95 8.24
CA GLY A 76 -3.01 -8.55 8.89
C GLY A 76 -2.66 -9.55 9.97
N VAL A 77 -1.62 -9.27 10.77
CA VAL A 77 -1.19 -10.12 11.90
C VAL A 77 -0.94 -9.28 13.15
N ALA A 78 -0.97 -9.93 14.32
CA ALA A 78 -0.53 -9.31 15.55
C ALA A 78 0.97 -8.96 15.49
N ARG A 79 1.39 -7.93 16.23
CA ARG A 79 2.78 -7.46 16.26
C ARG A 79 3.74 -8.56 16.73
N GLU A 80 3.32 -9.34 17.72
CA GLU A 80 4.06 -10.48 18.28
C GLU A 80 4.25 -11.58 17.24
N THR A 81 3.24 -11.83 16.41
CA THR A 81 3.30 -12.80 15.31
C THR A 81 4.34 -12.36 14.29
N LEU A 82 4.31 -11.09 13.87
CA LEU A 82 5.29 -10.56 12.93
C LEU A 82 6.71 -10.58 13.53
N SER A 83 6.85 -10.24 14.81
CA SER A 83 8.13 -10.31 15.52
C SER A 83 8.72 -11.73 15.47
N ARG A 84 7.91 -12.76 15.75
CA ARG A 84 8.31 -14.18 15.65
C ARG A 84 8.68 -14.61 14.23
N ILE A 85 7.98 -14.10 13.21
CA ILE A 85 8.31 -14.39 11.81
C ILE A 85 9.71 -13.84 11.47
N ARG A 86 10.02 -12.60 11.90
CA ARG A 86 11.33 -11.97 11.65
C ARG A 86 12.46 -12.69 12.37
N SER A 87 12.27 -13.05 13.64
CA SER A 87 13.33 -13.69 14.43
C SER A 87 13.70 -15.09 13.93
N ARG A 88 12.80 -15.79 13.22
CA ARG A 88 13.09 -17.10 12.59
C ARG A 88 13.88 -16.99 11.28
N ARG A 89 13.98 -15.78 10.71
CA ARG A 89 14.65 -15.54 9.41
C ARG A 89 15.95 -14.74 9.53
N GLN A 90 16.14 -14.01 10.62
CA GLN A 90 17.44 -13.44 10.96
C GLN A 90 18.33 -14.56 11.52
N PRO A 91 19.53 -14.80 10.95
CA PRO A 91 20.51 -15.69 11.56
C PRO A 91 20.98 -15.15 12.93
#